data_AF-A0A563EV55-F1
#
_entry.id   AF-A0A563EV55-F1
#
_cell.length_a   1.000
_cell.length_b   1.000
_cell.length_c   1.000
_cell.angle_alpha   90.00
_cell.angle_beta   90.00
_cell.angle_gamma   90.00
#
_symmetry.space_group_name_H-M   'P 1'
#
loop_
_entity.id
_entity.type
_entity.pdbx_description
1 polymer ?
#
loop_
_entity_poly.entity_id
_entity_poly.type
_entity_poly.pdbx_seq_one_letter_code
_entity_poly.pdbx_strand_id
1 'polypeptide(L)'
;MQLRRAGIVLALTATAMTFAGMSAGHAAPAPGAGQGEPTAAEVQQVVVTASPISRGEVIARAQTWVDARVPYSQKVKYNGYRTDCSGFVSMAWRLSDSLSTETLVNVSHLIPKSELRAGDIMMNGGPGSGGNAGHVAIFERWVDGSQTSYWAYEQAGPDGAPTSHHKVPYPYFGNDNRFKPYRYNHIVDDTTGSSLSGDGRAEIAKVGDDGNVIAWRNDNGFAPDTYRTSNLFATEFTADNIQFADLDGDGGTEIIKVGADGNVIAWRNDNGFAPDTYRTSNLIATEFTADNIQFADLNGDRKAEIIKVGDDGNVIAWKNEGGFADRPYRASAIIATEFTADNVHFGDLNGDGKAEIAKVGDDGNVIAWKNEGGFASDTYRTSHIIATEFTADNIQFADLNGDGRTEIIKVGDDGNVIAWRNDNGFAPDTYRTSNLIATEFTADNIQFA
;
A
#
# COMPACT_ATOMS: atom_id res chain seq x y z
N MET A 1 -15.44 -20.06 -53.60
CA MET A 1 -14.98 -20.31 -54.98
C MET A 1 -15.09 -19.01 -55.78
N GLN A 2 -13.96 -18.52 -56.30
CA GLN A 2 -13.74 -17.47 -57.33
C GLN A 2 -14.67 -16.24 -57.53
N LEU A 3 -14.07 -15.07 -57.20
CA LEU A 3 -14.01 -13.77 -57.90
C LEU A 3 -14.61 -13.57 -59.32
N ARG A 4 -15.25 -12.38 -59.54
CA ARG A 4 -14.97 -11.33 -60.58
C ARG A 4 -15.97 -10.14 -60.38
N ARG A 5 -15.55 -8.87 -60.24
CA ARG A 5 -15.16 -7.82 -61.25
C ARG A 5 -16.26 -7.48 -62.30
N ALA A 6 -16.46 -6.26 -62.83
CA ALA A 6 -16.17 -4.85 -62.49
C ALA A 6 -16.63 -3.94 -63.69
N GLY A 7 -16.89 -2.63 -63.50
CA GLY A 7 -17.11 -1.62 -64.58
C GLY A 7 -18.29 -0.66 -64.29
N ILE A 8 -18.14 0.64 -64.00
CA ILE A 8 -17.58 1.81 -64.72
C ILE A 8 -18.57 2.48 -65.70
N VAL A 9 -18.86 3.77 -65.45
CA VAL A 9 -19.18 4.80 -66.47
C VAL A 9 -18.42 6.09 -66.09
N LEU A 10 -18.05 6.89 -67.10
CA LEU A 10 -17.06 7.99 -67.06
C LEU A 10 -17.69 9.29 -67.61
N ALA A 11 -17.22 10.46 -67.17
CA ALA A 11 -17.34 11.73 -67.91
C ALA A 11 -16.13 12.66 -67.65
N LEU A 12 -15.64 13.33 -68.71
CA LEU A 12 -14.54 14.31 -68.70
C LEU A 12 -15.11 15.74 -68.41
N THR A 13 -14.36 16.77 -67.99
CA THR A 13 -13.48 17.71 -68.78
C THR A 13 -13.00 18.86 -67.84
N ALA A 14 -11.96 19.68 -68.05
CA ALA A 14 -10.81 19.75 -68.98
C ALA A 14 -9.76 20.81 -68.45
N THR A 15 -8.82 21.26 -69.29
CA THR A 15 -7.62 22.07 -68.96
C THR A 15 -7.77 23.59 -69.24
N ALA A 16 -7.05 24.49 -68.52
CA ALA A 16 -6.18 25.57 -69.09
C ALA A 16 -5.73 26.68 -68.08
N MET A 17 -4.75 27.49 -68.50
CA MET A 17 -4.07 28.60 -67.78
C MET A 17 -4.14 29.92 -68.61
N THR A 18 -3.59 31.12 -68.29
CA THR A 18 -2.57 31.58 -67.30
C THR A 18 -2.59 33.13 -67.13
N PHE A 19 -1.87 33.63 -66.11
CA PHE A 19 -1.07 34.89 -66.05
C PHE A 19 -1.66 36.33 -65.83
N ALA A 20 -1.07 36.97 -64.79
CA ALA A 20 -0.54 38.35 -64.65
C ALA A 20 -1.43 39.64 -64.61
N GLY A 21 -1.27 40.42 -63.51
CA GLY A 21 -0.48 41.67 -63.58
C GLY A 21 -1.05 43.00 -63.01
N MET A 22 -0.45 43.48 -61.89
CA MET A 22 -0.26 44.93 -61.49
C MET A 22 -1.51 45.84 -61.31
N SER A 23 -1.55 47.00 -60.62
CA SER A 23 -0.78 47.72 -59.57
C SER A 23 -1.58 49.01 -59.20
N ALA A 24 -1.33 49.86 -58.18
CA ALA A 24 -0.85 49.74 -56.79
C ALA A 24 -1.14 51.10 -56.06
N GLY A 25 -1.17 51.18 -54.71
CA GLY A 25 -1.45 52.44 -53.97
C GLY A 25 -1.00 52.45 -52.51
N HIS A 26 -0.28 53.49 -52.07
CA HIS A 26 0.41 53.59 -50.77
C HIS A 26 -0.19 54.67 -49.84
N ALA A 27 -0.31 54.38 -48.53
CA ALA A 27 -0.14 55.33 -47.41
C ALA A 27 -0.04 54.59 -46.06
N ALA A 28 0.72 55.12 -45.09
CA ALA A 28 0.93 54.61 -43.72
C ALA A 28 1.30 55.81 -42.79
N PRO A 29 1.54 55.71 -41.44
CA PRO A 29 1.54 54.51 -40.57
C PRO A 29 0.94 54.64 -39.13
N ALA A 30 0.74 53.48 -38.47
CA ALA A 30 0.93 53.16 -37.03
C ALA A 30 0.07 53.81 -35.89
N PRO A 31 -0.01 53.19 -34.68
CA PRO A 31 0.34 51.82 -34.28
C PRO A 31 -0.84 50.96 -33.76
N GLY A 32 -0.78 49.64 -33.97
CA GLY A 32 -1.70 48.65 -33.39
C GLY A 32 -0.92 47.58 -32.62
N ALA A 33 -1.53 46.99 -31.59
CA ALA A 33 -0.85 46.16 -30.59
C ALA A 33 -0.42 44.76 -31.08
N GLY A 34 0.41 44.11 -30.26
CA GLY A 34 1.15 42.90 -30.59
C GLY A 34 0.34 41.66 -31.02
N GLN A 35 1.03 40.88 -31.87
CA GLN A 35 0.97 39.43 -32.08
C GLN A 35 -0.21 38.66 -31.46
N GLY A 36 -1.07 38.11 -32.33
CA GLY A 36 -1.93 36.98 -31.99
C GLY A 36 -1.31 35.66 -32.47
N GLU A 37 -1.16 34.70 -31.57
CA GLU A 37 -0.74 33.32 -31.86
C GLU A 37 -1.88 32.51 -32.51
N PRO A 38 -1.58 31.43 -33.26
CA PRO A 38 -2.60 30.58 -33.86
C PRO A 38 -3.40 29.79 -32.80
N THR A 39 -4.69 29.60 -33.08
CA THR A 39 -5.67 29.00 -32.17
C THR A 39 -5.42 27.53 -31.88
N ALA A 40 -5.58 27.14 -30.61
CA ALA A 40 -5.54 25.76 -30.17
C ALA A 40 -6.73 24.93 -30.68
N ALA A 41 -6.44 24.02 -31.61
CA ALA A 41 -7.26 22.85 -31.90
C ALA A 41 -6.32 21.65 -32.19
N GLU A 42 -6.66 20.49 -31.63
CA GLU A 42 -6.01 19.19 -31.85
C GLU A 42 -4.57 19.01 -31.32
N VAL A 43 -4.41 19.15 -30.00
CA VAL A 43 -3.65 18.14 -29.23
C VAL A 43 -4.51 17.71 -28.02
N GLN A 44 -5.30 16.65 -28.19
CA GLN A 44 -5.85 15.94 -27.03
C GLN A 44 -4.73 15.10 -26.40
N GLN A 45 -3.98 15.68 -25.46
CA GLN A 45 -3.32 14.86 -24.46
C GLN A 45 -4.42 14.32 -23.53
N VAL A 46 -4.62 13.00 -23.58
CA VAL A 46 -5.35 12.30 -22.51
C VAL A 46 -4.50 12.44 -21.25
N VAL A 47 -4.94 13.30 -20.34
CA VAL A 47 -4.35 13.40 -19.00
C VAL A 47 -4.70 12.09 -18.29
N VAL A 48 -3.72 11.18 -18.25
CA VAL A 48 -3.80 10.01 -17.38
C VAL A 48 -3.80 10.53 -15.95
N THR A 49 -4.96 10.52 -15.31
CA THR A 49 -5.09 10.83 -13.89
C THR A 49 -4.48 9.69 -13.08
N ALA A 50 -3.17 9.75 -12.91
CA ALA A 50 -2.40 8.90 -12.03
C ALA A 50 -2.75 9.25 -10.57
N SER A 51 -3.68 8.51 -9.98
CA SER A 51 -3.92 8.56 -8.54
C SER A 51 -2.68 8.03 -7.78
N PRO A 52 -2.37 8.57 -6.59
CA PRO A 52 -1.40 7.99 -5.68
C PRO A 52 -1.63 6.48 -5.45
N ILE A 53 -0.57 5.73 -5.24
CA ILE A 53 -0.60 4.29 -4.91
C ILE A 53 0.50 3.97 -3.89
N SER A 54 0.19 3.19 -2.86
CA SER A 54 1.16 2.76 -1.85
C SER A 54 2.14 1.72 -2.44
N ARG A 55 3.29 1.46 -1.78
CA ARG A 55 4.25 0.46 -2.29
C ARG A 55 3.70 -0.94 -2.10
N GLY A 56 3.08 -1.17 -0.96
CA GLY A 56 2.33 -2.36 -0.62
C GLY A 56 1.25 -2.66 -1.65
N GLU A 57 0.40 -1.69 -2.05
CA GLU A 57 -0.60 -1.93 -3.09
C GLU A 57 0.08 -2.36 -4.41
N VAL A 58 1.23 -1.79 -4.77
CA VAL A 58 2.02 -2.23 -5.94
C VAL A 58 2.50 -3.67 -5.80
N ILE A 59 3.02 -4.07 -4.64
CA ILE A 59 3.49 -5.45 -4.37
C ILE A 59 2.33 -6.43 -4.35
N ALA A 60 1.24 -6.14 -3.64
CA ALA A 60 0.04 -6.99 -3.61
C ALA A 60 -0.57 -7.21 -4.99
N ARG A 61 -0.68 -6.15 -5.80
CA ARG A 61 -1.14 -6.24 -7.18
C ARG A 61 -0.19 -7.12 -8.00
N ALA A 62 1.12 -6.98 -7.84
CA ALA A 62 2.12 -7.83 -8.48
C ALA A 62 1.96 -9.32 -8.06
N GLN A 63 1.73 -9.59 -6.77
CA GLN A 63 1.48 -10.92 -6.22
C GLN A 63 0.23 -11.58 -6.81
N THR A 64 -0.86 -10.84 -7.07
CA THR A 64 -2.08 -11.43 -7.68
C THR A 64 -1.82 -12.16 -9.01
N TRP A 65 -0.85 -11.72 -9.81
CA TRP A 65 -0.48 -12.39 -11.06
C TRP A 65 0.43 -13.59 -10.85
N VAL A 66 1.26 -13.58 -9.80
CA VAL A 66 2.06 -14.74 -9.37
C VAL A 66 1.14 -15.86 -8.88
N ASP A 67 0.16 -15.53 -8.02
CA ASP A 67 -0.84 -16.47 -7.51
C ASP A 67 -1.69 -17.06 -8.64
N ALA A 68 -2.19 -16.21 -9.55
CA ALA A 68 -2.94 -16.63 -10.73
C ALA A 68 -2.07 -17.26 -11.84
N ARG A 69 -0.73 -17.25 -11.69
CA ARG A 69 0.27 -17.79 -12.63
C ARG A 69 0.08 -17.27 -14.06
N VAL A 70 -0.12 -15.96 -14.22
CA VAL A 70 -0.54 -15.34 -15.49
C VAL A 70 0.50 -15.61 -16.61
N PRO A 71 0.08 -16.16 -17.76
CA PRO A 71 1.02 -16.57 -18.82
C PRO A 71 1.55 -15.38 -19.63
N TYR A 72 2.86 -15.37 -19.85
CA TYR A 72 3.58 -14.34 -20.62
C TYR A 72 3.03 -14.26 -22.04
N SER A 73 2.71 -13.04 -22.49
CA SER A 73 2.54 -12.73 -23.91
C SER A 73 2.58 -11.22 -24.18
N GLN A 74 3.28 -10.83 -25.25
CA GLN A 74 3.22 -9.45 -25.79
C GLN A 74 1.92 -9.15 -26.58
N LYS A 75 0.94 -10.07 -26.59
CA LYS A 75 -0.30 -9.96 -27.39
C LYS A 75 -1.57 -10.17 -26.59
N VAL A 76 -1.54 -11.02 -25.57
CA VAL A 76 -2.70 -11.34 -24.73
C VAL A 76 -2.90 -10.26 -23.67
N LYS A 77 -4.16 -10.02 -23.29
CA LYS A 77 -4.52 -9.22 -22.12
C LYS A 77 -5.14 -10.08 -21.03
N TYR A 78 -4.84 -9.79 -19.78
CA TYR A 78 -5.47 -10.31 -18.58
C TYR A 78 -5.96 -9.12 -17.74
N ASN A 79 -7.24 -9.14 -17.35
CA ASN A 79 -7.91 -8.06 -16.60
C ASN A 79 -7.64 -6.63 -17.16
N GLY A 80 -7.61 -6.50 -18.48
CA GLY A 80 -7.37 -5.24 -19.20
C GLY A 80 -5.90 -4.93 -19.55
N TYR A 81 -4.94 -5.60 -18.93
CA TYR A 81 -3.50 -5.34 -19.11
C TYR A 81 -2.80 -6.39 -19.96
N ARG A 82 -1.83 -5.98 -20.79
CA ARG A 82 -1.00 -6.87 -21.61
C ARG A 82 -0.13 -7.77 -20.72
N THR A 83 -0.03 -9.07 -21.01
CA THR A 83 0.67 -10.03 -20.13
C THR A 83 2.18 -10.11 -20.38
N ASP A 84 2.84 -8.98 -20.64
CA ASP A 84 4.30 -8.88 -20.73
C ASP A 84 4.88 -8.05 -19.57
N CYS A 85 6.21 -7.89 -19.53
CA CYS A 85 6.91 -7.20 -18.44
C CYS A 85 6.41 -5.79 -18.16
N SER A 86 6.19 -4.97 -19.20
CA SER A 86 5.74 -3.58 -19.02
C SER A 86 4.24 -3.45 -18.84
N GLY A 87 3.43 -4.36 -19.37
CA GLY A 87 2.01 -4.47 -19.05
C GLY A 87 1.74 -4.94 -17.62
N PHE A 88 2.58 -5.84 -17.10
CA PHE A 88 2.57 -6.28 -15.70
C PHE A 88 2.91 -5.12 -14.74
N VAL A 89 3.97 -4.35 -15.01
CA VAL A 89 4.29 -3.13 -14.23
C VAL A 89 3.17 -2.11 -14.32
N SER A 90 2.57 -1.92 -15.49
CA SER A 90 1.41 -1.02 -15.66
C SER A 90 0.21 -1.47 -14.84
N MET A 91 0.00 -2.78 -14.70
CA MET A 91 -1.02 -3.37 -13.84
C MET A 91 -0.71 -3.13 -12.36
N ALA A 92 0.53 -3.39 -11.93
CA ALA A 92 0.95 -3.20 -10.55
C ALA A 92 0.83 -1.72 -10.11
N TRP A 93 1.23 -0.78 -10.96
CA TRP A 93 1.08 0.67 -10.72
C TRP A 93 -0.33 1.24 -10.99
N ARG A 94 -1.33 0.39 -11.27
CA ARG A 94 -2.75 0.78 -11.50
C ARG A 94 -2.92 1.84 -12.61
N LEU A 95 -2.10 1.76 -13.67
CA LEU A 95 -2.20 2.68 -14.81
C LEU A 95 -3.47 2.38 -15.64
N SER A 96 -4.02 3.38 -16.32
CA SER A 96 -5.21 3.17 -17.16
C SER A 96 -4.98 2.24 -18.36
N ASP A 97 -3.72 2.12 -18.80
CA ASP A 97 -3.31 1.38 -19.99
C ASP A 97 -1.97 0.65 -19.80
N SER A 98 -1.73 -0.34 -20.66
CA SER A 98 -0.46 -1.09 -20.68
C SER A 98 0.63 -0.33 -21.43
N LEU A 99 1.42 0.46 -20.71
CA LEU A 99 2.59 1.15 -21.23
C LEU A 99 3.64 0.14 -21.76
N SER A 100 4.56 0.64 -22.58
CA SER A 100 5.80 -0.05 -22.95
C SER A 100 6.97 0.45 -22.09
N THR A 101 8.07 -0.30 -22.06
CA THR A 101 9.40 0.10 -21.58
C THR A 101 9.89 1.45 -22.15
N GLU A 102 9.44 1.85 -23.34
CA GLU A 102 9.77 3.17 -23.92
C GLU A 102 9.01 4.32 -23.27
N THR A 103 7.82 4.03 -22.74
CA THR A 103 6.87 5.01 -22.22
C THR A 103 6.76 5.02 -20.69
N LEU A 104 7.18 3.94 -20.01
CA LEU A 104 7.21 3.88 -18.54
C LEU A 104 8.10 4.98 -17.95
N VAL A 105 9.15 5.43 -18.66
CA VAL A 105 10.01 6.56 -18.27
C VAL A 105 9.29 7.92 -18.25
N ASN A 106 8.08 8.02 -18.80
CA ASN A 106 7.29 9.26 -18.77
C ASN A 106 6.43 9.37 -17.50
N VAL A 107 6.20 8.24 -16.80
CA VAL A 107 5.43 8.16 -15.54
C VAL A 107 6.33 7.77 -14.35
N SER A 108 7.64 7.67 -14.55
CA SER A 108 8.62 7.34 -13.52
C SER A 108 9.90 8.17 -13.67
N HIS A 109 10.71 8.22 -12.62
CA HIS A 109 11.99 8.92 -12.59
C HIS A 109 13.11 8.00 -12.08
N LEU A 110 14.35 8.29 -12.48
CA LEU A 110 15.53 7.57 -11.99
C LEU A 110 15.75 7.83 -10.50
N ILE A 111 16.10 6.79 -9.75
CA ILE A 111 16.54 6.89 -8.35
C ILE A 111 17.94 6.25 -8.19
N PRO A 112 18.74 6.64 -7.18
CA PRO A 112 19.99 5.94 -6.86
C PRO A 112 19.70 4.58 -6.21
N LYS A 113 20.66 3.64 -6.32
CA LYS A 113 20.55 2.30 -5.69
C LYS A 113 20.19 2.35 -4.20
N SER A 114 20.73 3.32 -3.48
CA SER A 114 20.52 3.52 -2.04
C SER A 114 19.09 3.87 -1.66
N GLU A 115 18.26 4.30 -2.62
CA GLU A 115 16.86 4.62 -2.40
C GLU A 115 15.89 3.51 -2.80
N LEU A 116 16.35 2.40 -3.39
CA LEU A 116 15.49 1.28 -3.80
C LEU A 116 14.66 0.75 -2.63
N ARG A 117 13.35 0.73 -2.84
CA ARG A 117 12.30 0.24 -1.93
C ARG A 117 11.27 -0.56 -2.71
N ALA A 118 10.43 -1.31 -2.01
CA ALA A 118 9.31 -2.06 -2.59
C ALA A 118 8.50 -1.21 -3.59
N GLY A 119 8.05 -1.83 -4.68
CA GLY A 119 7.24 -1.18 -5.72
C GLY A 119 7.99 -0.25 -6.69
N ASP A 120 9.27 0.07 -6.41
CA ASP A 120 10.19 0.61 -7.42
C ASP A 120 10.49 -0.47 -8.49
N ILE A 121 11.05 -0.08 -9.64
CA ILE A 121 11.36 -1.03 -10.73
C ILE A 121 12.83 -0.99 -11.13
N MET A 122 13.34 -2.14 -11.58
CA MET A 122 14.61 -2.27 -12.28
C MET A 122 14.34 -2.38 -13.78
N MET A 123 14.72 -1.36 -14.55
CA MET A 123 14.28 -1.20 -15.94
C MET A 123 15.43 -0.89 -16.90
N ASN A 124 15.50 -1.64 -18.00
CA ASN A 124 16.16 -1.25 -19.25
C ASN A 124 15.08 -0.66 -20.17
N GLY A 125 14.92 0.67 -20.13
CA GLY A 125 13.80 1.40 -20.73
C GLY A 125 14.18 2.72 -21.40
N GLY A 126 13.18 3.42 -21.93
CA GLY A 126 13.35 4.65 -22.71
C GLY A 126 13.37 4.42 -24.23
N PRO A 127 13.71 5.45 -25.05
CA PRO A 127 13.60 5.38 -26.51
C PRO A 127 14.36 4.21 -27.14
N GLY A 128 13.68 3.39 -27.96
CA GLY A 128 14.25 2.23 -28.62
C GLY A 128 14.24 0.93 -27.79
N SER A 129 13.62 0.94 -26.61
CA SER A 129 13.49 -0.24 -25.73
C SER A 129 12.18 -1.03 -25.95
N GLY A 130 11.40 -0.73 -27.00
CA GLY A 130 10.10 -1.36 -27.24
C GLY A 130 10.17 -2.86 -27.56
N GLY A 131 9.13 -3.60 -27.17
CA GLY A 131 9.04 -5.06 -27.39
C GLY A 131 10.22 -5.80 -26.76
N ASN A 132 10.99 -6.53 -27.56
CA ASN A 132 12.12 -7.35 -27.10
C ASN A 132 13.41 -6.55 -26.82
N ALA A 133 13.46 -5.24 -27.04
CA ALA A 133 14.68 -4.44 -26.88
C ALA A 133 14.91 -3.95 -25.44
N GLY A 134 13.84 -3.89 -24.64
CA GLY A 134 13.81 -3.50 -23.24
C GLY A 134 13.26 -4.58 -22.35
N HIS A 135 13.37 -4.39 -21.04
CA HIS A 135 12.76 -5.26 -20.04
C HIS A 135 12.65 -4.55 -18.69
N VAL A 136 11.76 -5.04 -17.83
CA VAL A 136 11.49 -4.46 -16.51
C VAL A 136 11.01 -5.52 -15.51
N ALA A 137 11.47 -5.40 -14.27
CA ALA A 137 10.99 -6.17 -13.11
C ALA A 137 10.68 -5.21 -11.94
N ILE A 138 9.76 -5.60 -11.07
CA ILE A 138 9.42 -4.84 -9.85
C ILE A 138 10.34 -5.32 -8.72
N PHE A 139 10.96 -4.37 -8.02
CA PHE A 139 11.77 -4.64 -6.84
C PHE A 139 10.87 -4.80 -5.62
N GLU A 140 11.07 -5.88 -4.86
CA GLU A 140 10.47 -6.05 -3.53
C GLU A 140 11.46 -5.56 -2.47
N ARG A 141 12.52 -6.33 -2.22
CA ARG A 141 13.49 -6.11 -1.14
C ARG A 141 14.86 -6.68 -1.46
N TRP A 142 15.88 -6.22 -0.74
CA TRP A 142 17.20 -6.85 -0.76
C TRP A 142 17.16 -8.22 -0.10
N VAL A 143 17.94 -9.17 -0.63
CA VAL A 143 18.07 -10.52 -0.04
C VAL A 143 18.81 -10.47 1.30
N ASP A 144 19.76 -9.55 1.43
CA ASP A 144 20.53 -9.29 2.64
C ASP A 144 21.20 -7.90 2.57
N GLY A 145 21.87 -7.50 3.66
CA GLY A 145 22.57 -6.22 3.78
C GLY A 145 23.76 -6.01 2.82
N SER A 146 24.21 -7.02 2.06
CA SER A 146 25.22 -6.84 1.00
C SER A 146 24.66 -6.11 -0.23
N GLN A 147 23.33 -6.12 -0.39
CA GLN A 147 22.63 -5.55 -1.55
C GLN A 147 23.18 -6.05 -2.91
N THR A 148 23.60 -7.32 -2.98
CA THR A 148 24.13 -7.94 -4.21
C THR A 148 23.06 -8.65 -5.04
N SER A 149 21.93 -9.00 -4.42
CA SER A 149 20.74 -9.55 -5.07
C SER A 149 19.47 -9.13 -4.33
N TYR A 150 18.35 -9.09 -5.05
CA TYR A 150 17.04 -8.66 -4.57
C TYR A 150 15.97 -9.66 -4.96
N TRP A 151 14.88 -9.68 -4.20
CA TRP A 151 13.64 -10.36 -4.57
C TRP A 151 12.83 -9.46 -5.52
N ALA A 152 12.27 -10.06 -6.56
CA ALA A 152 11.63 -9.33 -7.65
C ALA A 152 10.41 -10.06 -8.22
N TYR A 153 9.38 -9.29 -8.54
CA TYR A 153 8.23 -9.74 -9.31
C TYR A 153 8.48 -9.50 -10.80
N GLU A 154 8.30 -10.54 -11.61
CA GLU A 154 8.69 -10.52 -13.01
C GLU A 154 7.74 -11.31 -13.91
N GLN A 155 7.36 -10.69 -15.03
CA GLN A 155 6.64 -11.31 -16.13
C GLN A 155 7.61 -11.44 -17.31
N ALA A 156 8.30 -12.58 -17.42
CA ALA A 156 9.33 -12.84 -18.42
C ALA A 156 9.29 -14.29 -18.95
N GLY A 157 10.04 -14.55 -20.02
CA GLY A 157 10.19 -15.87 -20.62
C GLY A 157 9.57 -15.99 -22.03
N PRO A 158 9.53 -17.20 -22.60
CA PRO A 158 8.77 -17.46 -23.84
C PRO A 158 7.25 -17.31 -23.60
N ASP A 159 6.48 -17.12 -24.68
CA ASP A 159 5.02 -17.11 -24.63
C ASP A 159 4.49 -18.32 -23.82
N GLY A 160 3.67 -18.05 -22.80
CA GLY A 160 3.12 -19.07 -21.89
C GLY A 160 3.86 -19.27 -20.56
N ALA A 161 5.04 -18.67 -20.35
CA ALA A 161 5.74 -18.72 -19.05
C ALA A 161 4.92 -18.00 -17.95
N PRO A 162 4.74 -18.58 -16.76
CA PRO A 162 3.97 -17.94 -15.68
C PRO A 162 4.72 -16.74 -15.10
N THR A 163 3.98 -15.77 -14.55
CA THR A 163 4.53 -14.74 -13.65
C THR A 163 5.32 -15.38 -12.51
N SER A 164 6.44 -14.79 -12.14
CA SER A 164 7.34 -15.31 -11.10
C SER A 164 7.70 -14.26 -10.07
N HIS A 165 7.69 -14.65 -8.80
CA HIS A 165 8.43 -13.97 -7.74
C HIS A 165 9.75 -14.75 -7.51
N HIS A 166 10.90 -14.12 -7.76
CA HIS A 166 12.21 -14.79 -7.65
C HIS A 166 13.38 -13.83 -7.37
N LYS A 167 14.55 -14.41 -7.07
CA LYS A 167 15.78 -13.69 -6.74
C LYS A 167 16.57 -13.29 -7.99
N VAL A 168 16.88 -12.00 -8.12
CA VAL A 168 17.60 -11.40 -9.25
C VAL A 168 18.92 -10.78 -8.77
N PRO A 169 20.07 -11.00 -9.44
CA PRO A 169 21.33 -10.34 -9.10
C PRO A 169 21.30 -8.87 -9.52
N TYR A 170 21.89 -7.97 -8.73
CA TYR A 170 21.93 -6.54 -9.05
C TYR A 170 23.03 -6.19 -10.08
N PRO A 171 22.78 -5.29 -11.05
CA PRO A 171 21.49 -4.64 -11.35
C PRO A 171 20.48 -5.58 -12.01
N TYR A 172 20.96 -6.48 -12.86
CA TYR A 172 20.19 -7.57 -13.47
C TYR A 172 21.16 -8.69 -13.88
N PHE A 173 20.63 -9.83 -14.34
CA PHE A 173 21.42 -10.97 -14.82
C PHE A 173 22.52 -10.56 -15.82
N GLY A 174 23.72 -11.13 -15.64
CA GLY A 174 24.90 -10.78 -16.44
C GLY A 174 25.57 -9.45 -16.08
N ASN A 175 25.20 -8.81 -14.96
CA ASN A 175 25.66 -7.47 -14.56
C ASN A 175 25.31 -6.40 -15.61
N ASP A 176 24.09 -6.47 -16.12
CA ASP A 176 23.63 -5.61 -17.22
C ASP A 176 23.29 -4.18 -16.74
N ASN A 177 24.30 -3.30 -16.82
CA ASN A 177 24.21 -1.89 -16.44
C ASN A 177 23.23 -1.05 -17.27
N ARG A 178 22.51 -1.63 -18.25
CA ARG A 178 21.36 -0.98 -18.89
C ARG A 178 20.15 -0.90 -17.96
N PHE A 179 20.02 -1.85 -17.03
CA PHE A 179 18.98 -1.82 -16.00
C PHE A 179 19.34 -0.77 -14.94
N LYS A 180 18.39 0.13 -14.69
CA LYS A 180 18.51 1.19 -13.68
C LYS A 180 17.29 1.18 -12.76
N PRO A 181 17.44 1.63 -11.49
CA PRO A 181 16.31 1.88 -10.62
C PRO A 181 15.44 3.03 -11.14
N TYR A 182 14.13 2.82 -11.22
CA TYR A 182 13.14 3.87 -11.44
C TYR A 182 12.03 3.79 -10.39
N ARG A 183 11.50 4.95 -10.01
CA ARG A 183 10.35 5.11 -9.11
C ARG A 183 9.17 5.69 -9.85
N TYR A 184 7.98 5.14 -9.64
CA TYR A 184 6.73 5.70 -10.16
C TYR A 184 6.46 7.09 -9.56
N ASN A 185 6.06 8.05 -10.40
CA ASN A 185 5.92 9.46 -9.98
C ASN A 185 4.80 9.70 -8.95
N HIS A 186 3.87 8.76 -8.81
CA HIS A 186 2.76 8.82 -7.86
C HIS A 186 2.79 7.65 -6.86
N ILE A 187 3.96 7.02 -6.65
CA ILE A 187 4.10 6.12 -5.51
C ILE A 187 4.16 6.95 -4.23
N VAL A 188 3.36 6.58 -3.24
CA VAL A 188 3.56 6.99 -1.84
C VAL A 188 4.23 5.83 -1.12
N ASP A 189 4.99 6.12 -0.07
CA ASP A 189 5.43 5.03 0.81
C ASP A 189 4.21 4.49 1.57
N ASP A 190 4.32 3.24 2.04
CA ASP A 190 3.33 2.70 2.96
C ASP A 190 3.33 3.44 4.30
N THR A 191 2.15 3.42 4.87
CA THR A 191 1.75 4.09 6.09
C THR A 191 1.64 3.08 7.22
N THR A 192 1.66 3.54 8.46
CA THR A 192 1.73 2.66 9.61
C THR A 192 0.35 2.09 9.93
N GLY A 193 0.24 0.77 9.83
CA GLY A 193 -1.00 0.03 10.04
C GLY A 193 -0.76 -1.46 10.06
N SER A 194 -1.73 -2.20 10.61
CA SER A 194 -1.76 -3.66 10.45
C SER A 194 -2.01 -4.01 8.98
N SER A 195 -1.17 -4.87 8.38
CA SER A 195 -1.43 -5.51 7.08
C SER A 195 -0.70 -6.86 6.98
N LEU A 196 -1.42 -7.97 7.00
CA LEU A 196 -0.84 -9.32 6.80
C LEU A 196 -0.29 -9.53 5.39
N SER A 197 -0.87 -8.84 4.40
CA SER A 197 -0.47 -8.90 3.00
C SER A 197 0.70 -7.98 2.66
N GLY A 198 1.07 -7.06 3.57
CA GLY A 198 2.06 -6.02 3.32
C GLY A 198 1.56 -4.96 2.35
N ASP A 199 0.25 -4.76 2.23
CA ASP A 199 -0.36 -3.95 1.16
C ASP A 199 -0.93 -2.59 1.58
N GLY A 200 -0.81 -2.30 2.88
CA GLY A 200 -1.29 -1.09 3.53
C GLY A 200 -2.76 -1.19 3.96
N ARG A 201 -3.51 -2.21 3.50
CA ARG A 201 -4.85 -2.49 4.01
C ARG A 201 -4.80 -3.59 5.06
N ALA A 202 -5.50 -3.36 6.16
CA ALA A 202 -5.66 -4.33 7.23
C ALA A 202 -6.56 -5.48 6.80
N GLU A 203 -6.02 -6.66 6.98
CA GLU A 203 -6.73 -7.92 6.94
C GLU A 203 -7.55 -8.12 8.22
N ILE A 204 -8.41 -9.14 8.22
CA ILE A 204 -9.02 -9.64 9.46
C ILE A 204 -8.58 -11.07 9.72
N ALA A 205 -8.30 -11.39 10.97
CA ALA A 205 -8.03 -12.74 11.43
C ALA A 205 -9.01 -13.16 12.53
N LYS A 206 -9.26 -14.48 12.60
CA LYS A 206 -10.09 -15.14 13.61
C LYS A 206 -9.32 -16.29 14.22
N VAL A 207 -9.26 -16.33 15.55
CA VAL A 207 -8.75 -17.49 16.28
C VAL A 207 -9.92 -18.43 16.59
N GLY A 208 -9.79 -19.70 16.20
CA GLY A 208 -10.74 -20.75 16.54
C GLY A 208 -10.44 -21.40 17.89
N ASP A 209 -11.42 -22.10 18.47
CA ASP A 209 -11.28 -22.87 19.72
C ASP A 209 -10.23 -23.99 19.63
N ASP A 210 -9.85 -24.39 18.42
CA ASP A 210 -8.78 -25.34 18.12
C ASP A 210 -7.37 -24.70 18.08
N GLY A 211 -7.30 -23.39 18.29
CA GLY A 211 -6.09 -22.58 18.24
C GLY A 211 -5.57 -22.27 16.84
N ASN A 212 -6.35 -22.55 15.80
CA ASN A 212 -6.05 -22.14 14.43
C ASN A 212 -6.40 -20.67 14.21
N VAL A 213 -5.50 -19.93 13.57
CA VAL A 213 -5.72 -18.56 13.13
C VAL A 213 -6.07 -18.59 11.64
N ILE A 214 -7.32 -18.28 11.30
CA ILE A 214 -7.73 -18.09 9.91
C ILE A 214 -7.70 -16.59 9.62
N ALA A 215 -7.04 -16.17 8.55
CA ALA A 215 -7.04 -14.80 8.08
C ALA A 215 -7.81 -14.66 6.76
N TRP A 216 -8.43 -13.51 6.52
CA TRP A 216 -9.11 -13.14 5.27
C TRP A 216 -8.50 -11.87 4.68
N ARG A 217 -8.18 -11.91 3.39
CA ARG A 217 -7.53 -10.82 2.63
C ARG A 217 -8.45 -9.61 2.43
N ASN A 218 -7.92 -8.40 2.54
CA ASN A 218 -8.62 -7.16 2.24
C ASN A 218 -8.37 -6.71 0.78
N ASP A 219 -8.96 -7.43 -0.17
CA ASP A 219 -8.75 -7.18 -1.60
C ASP A 219 -9.41 -5.87 -2.12
N ASN A 220 -10.38 -5.28 -1.39
CA ASN A 220 -11.25 -4.21 -1.91
C ASN A 220 -11.57 -3.07 -0.91
N GLY A 221 -10.92 -3.03 0.24
CA GLY A 221 -11.19 -2.07 1.31
C GLY A 221 -12.64 -2.09 1.77
N PHE A 222 -13.34 -0.95 1.66
CA PHE A 222 -14.73 -0.78 2.10
C PHE A 222 -15.79 -1.43 1.19
N ALA A 223 -15.43 -2.14 0.13
CA ALA A 223 -16.42 -2.77 -0.73
C ALA A 223 -17.17 -3.89 0.03
N PRO A 224 -18.49 -4.07 -0.22
CA PRO A 224 -19.22 -5.22 0.33
C PRO A 224 -18.54 -6.54 -0.03
N ASP A 225 -18.48 -7.44 0.95
CA ASP A 225 -17.77 -8.72 0.89
C ASP A 225 -16.26 -8.58 0.50
N THR A 226 -15.53 -7.62 1.09
CA THR A 226 -14.07 -7.50 0.81
C THR A 226 -13.30 -8.77 1.20
N TYR A 227 -13.65 -9.38 2.34
CA TYR A 227 -13.00 -10.53 2.96
C TYR A 227 -13.45 -11.89 2.39
N ARG A 228 -13.14 -12.16 1.13
CA ARG A 228 -13.54 -13.42 0.43
C ARG A 228 -12.46 -14.51 0.38
N THR A 229 -11.19 -14.14 0.43
CA THR A 229 -10.06 -15.06 0.27
C THR A 229 -9.44 -15.34 1.63
N SER A 230 -9.48 -16.58 2.12
CA SER A 230 -8.92 -16.95 3.42
C SER A 230 -7.84 -18.01 3.39
N ASN A 231 -6.92 -17.93 4.35
CA ASN A 231 -5.83 -18.87 4.56
C ASN A 231 -5.75 -19.28 6.04
N LEU A 232 -5.33 -20.52 6.30
CA LEU A 232 -4.79 -20.89 7.61
C LEU A 232 -3.45 -20.16 7.77
N PHE A 233 -3.36 -19.28 8.75
CA PHE A 233 -2.29 -18.30 8.88
C PHE A 233 -1.31 -18.67 10.00
N ALA A 234 -1.82 -19.18 11.12
CA ALA A 234 -1.02 -19.70 12.23
C ALA A 234 -1.79 -20.75 13.04
N THR A 235 -1.10 -21.40 14.00
CA THR A 235 -1.66 -22.42 14.89
C THR A 235 -1.11 -22.24 16.31
N GLU A 236 -1.79 -22.80 17.31
CA GLU A 236 -1.44 -22.72 18.74
C GLU A 236 -1.62 -21.33 19.38
N PHE A 237 -2.52 -20.50 18.86
CA PHE A 237 -2.87 -19.19 19.44
C PHE A 237 -4.21 -19.24 20.22
N THR A 238 -4.47 -18.24 21.03
CA THR A 238 -5.81 -17.91 21.56
C THR A 238 -6.11 -16.45 21.26
N ALA A 239 -7.37 -16.04 21.24
CA ALA A 239 -7.73 -14.63 21.02
C ALA A 239 -7.03 -13.69 22.01
N ASP A 240 -6.93 -14.09 23.27
CA ASP A 240 -6.26 -13.29 24.31
C ASP A 240 -4.74 -13.16 24.12
N ASN A 241 -4.07 -14.10 23.44
CA ASN A 241 -2.60 -14.15 23.39
C ASN A 241 -1.97 -13.73 22.06
N ILE A 242 -2.79 -13.43 21.05
CA ILE A 242 -2.35 -13.00 19.72
C ILE A 242 -2.32 -11.47 19.64
N GLN A 243 -1.30 -10.94 18.96
CA GLN A 243 -1.19 -9.54 18.57
C GLN A 243 -0.54 -9.48 17.17
N PHE A 244 -0.75 -8.38 16.45
CA PHE A 244 -0.13 -8.13 15.14
C PHE A 244 0.55 -6.76 15.13
N ALA A 245 1.76 -6.68 14.57
CA ALA A 245 2.49 -5.42 14.40
C ALA A 245 3.63 -5.57 13.37
N ASP A 246 3.89 -4.54 12.57
CA ASP A 246 5.11 -4.47 11.75
C ASP A 246 6.30 -4.16 12.67
N LEU A 247 7.20 -5.12 12.92
CA LEU A 247 8.33 -4.93 13.82
C LEU A 247 9.63 -4.53 13.10
N ASP A 248 9.76 -4.73 11.79
CA ASP A 248 11.00 -4.40 11.05
C ASP A 248 10.90 -3.30 9.98
N GLY A 249 9.68 -2.84 9.70
CA GLY A 249 9.35 -1.69 8.86
C GLY A 249 9.17 -2.04 7.39
N ASP A 250 8.83 -3.29 7.06
CA ASP A 250 8.63 -3.77 5.68
C ASP A 250 7.18 -3.67 5.18
N GLY A 251 6.25 -3.30 6.05
CA GLY A 251 4.82 -3.13 5.79
C GLY A 251 3.99 -4.37 6.12
N GLY A 252 4.60 -5.54 6.31
CA GLY A 252 3.95 -6.78 6.72
C GLY A 252 3.93 -6.95 8.24
N THR A 253 2.82 -7.40 8.82
CA THR A 253 2.72 -7.63 10.26
C THR A 253 3.29 -8.98 10.71
N GLU A 254 4.19 -8.93 11.69
CA GLU A 254 4.53 -10.08 12.53
C GLU A 254 3.28 -10.56 13.29
N ILE A 255 3.16 -11.88 13.45
CA ILE A 255 2.29 -12.44 14.48
C ILE A 255 3.07 -12.52 15.79
N ILE A 256 2.45 -12.06 16.86
CA ILE A 256 3.05 -11.95 18.19
C ILE A 256 2.23 -12.79 19.17
N LYS A 257 2.93 -13.56 20.01
CA LYS A 257 2.35 -14.35 21.10
C LYS A 257 2.80 -13.82 22.44
N VAL A 258 1.85 -13.49 23.31
CA VAL A 258 2.09 -13.06 24.68
C VAL A 258 1.88 -14.25 25.63
N GLY A 259 2.97 -14.80 26.14
CA GLY A 259 2.96 -15.97 27.03
C GLY A 259 2.49 -15.62 28.44
N ALA A 260 1.77 -16.55 29.08
CA ALA A 260 1.39 -16.44 30.50
C ALA A 260 2.58 -16.51 31.47
N ASP A 261 3.78 -16.83 30.97
CA ASP A 261 5.07 -16.73 31.67
C ASP A 261 5.71 -15.32 31.56
N GLY A 262 5.04 -14.40 30.86
CA GLY A 262 5.48 -13.03 30.62
C GLY A 262 6.43 -12.86 29.43
N ASN A 263 6.72 -13.91 28.66
CA ASN A 263 7.55 -13.84 27.46
C ASN A 263 6.72 -13.40 26.25
N VAL A 264 7.26 -12.50 25.43
CA VAL A 264 6.64 -12.05 24.18
C VAL A 264 7.47 -12.54 23.01
N ILE A 265 6.90 -13.45 22.21
CA ILE A 265 7.58 -14.07 21.06
C ILE A 265 6.90 -13.56 19.79
N ALA A 266 7.68 -13.08 18.83
CA ALA A 266 7.18 -12.70 17.51
C ALA A 266 7.68 -13.68 16.45
N TRP A 267 6.89 -13.90 15.40
CA TRP A 267 7.28 -14.64 14.19
C TRP A 267 7.17 -13.71 12.97
N ARG A 268 8.21 -13.70 12.13
CA ARG A 268 8.30 -12.77 11.00
C ARG A 268 7.41 -13.14 9.82
N ASN A 269 6.78 -12.14 9.20
CA ASN A 269 6.01 -12.30 7.98
C ASN A 269 6.89 -12.39 6.72
N ASP A 270 7.51 -13.55 6.48
CA ASP A 270 8.48 -13.72 5.39
C ASP A 270 7.89 -13.73 3.96
N ASN A 271 6.55 -13.83 3.81
CA ASN A 271 5.86 -14.13 2.55
C ASN A 271 4.50 -13.42 2.37
N GLY A 272 4.19 -12.38 3.17
CA GLY A 272 2.90 -11.71 3.18
C GLY A 272 1.73 -12.68 3.42
N PHE A 273 0.64 -12.52 2.67
CA PHE A 273 -0.60 -13.29 2.84
C PHE A 273 -0.52 -14.79 2.43
N ALA A 274 0.68 -15.32 2.14
CA ALA A 274 0.84 -16.74 1.78
C ALA A 274 0.75 -17.66 3.02
N PRO A 275 0.20 -18.89 2.87
CA PRO A 275 0.23 -19.90 3.94
C PRO A 275 1.66 -20.20 4.43
N ASP A 276 1.76 -20.63 5.69
CA ASP A 276 3.02 -20.96 6.37
C ASP A 276 4.06 -19.80 6.40
N THR A 277 3.63 -18.53 6.41
CA THR A 277 4.56 -17.38 6.35
C THR A 277 5.50 -17.31 7.58
N TYR A 278 4.97 -17.60 8.77
CA TYR A 278 5.60 -17.42 10.08
C TYR A 278 6.59 -18.52 10.49
N ARG A 279 7.76 -18.58 9.82
CA ARG A 279 8.77 -19.64 10.05
C ARG A 279 9.93 -19.27 10.97
N THR A 280 10.18 -17.97 11.18
CA THR A 280 11.32 -17.46 11.95
C THR A 280 10.81 -16.71 13.16
N SER A 281 11.23 -17.07 14.38
CA SER A 281 10.79 -16.42 15.63
C SER A 281 11.93 -15.85 16.47
N ASN A 282 11.62 -14.78 17.22
CA ASN A 282 12.52 -14.17 18.21
C ASN A 282 11.76 -13.82 19.50
N LEU A 283 12.47 -13.83 20.63
CA LEU A 283 11.97 -13.35 21.91
C LEU A 283 12.16 -11.83 21.97
N ILE A 284 11.08 -11.09 21.76
CA ILE A 284 11.13 -9.63 21.60
C ILE A 284 11.02 -8.88 22.93
N ALA A 285 10.32 -9.42 23.93
CA ALA A 285 10.19 -8.80 25.25
C ALA A 285 9.91 -9.82 26.36
N THR A 286 10.01 -9.36 27.61
CA THR A 286 9.71 -10.10 28.84
C THR A 286 9.01 -9.18 29.83
N GLU A 287 8.24 -9.73 30.77
CA GLU A 287 7.50 -9.00 31.82
C GLU A 287 6.26 -8.23 31.31
N PHE A 288 5.61 -8.74 30.26
CA PHE A 288 4.34 -8.23 29.72
C PHE A 288 3.21 -9.27 29.88
N THR A 289 1.96 -8.82 29.92
CA THR A 289 0.77 -9.68 29.83
C THR A 289 -0.11 -9.21 28.67
N ALA A 290 -1.00 -10.08 28.19
CA ALA A 290 -1.96 -9.73 27.13
C ALA A 290 -2.67 -8.41 27.42
N ASP A 291 -3.19 -8.30 28.65
CA ASP A 291 -3.98 -7.17 29.14
C ASP A 291 -3.19 -5.86 29.33
N ASN A 292 -1.86 -5.81 29.11
CA ASN A 292 -1.09 -4.57 29.28
C ASN A 292 -0.13 -4.21 28.15
N ILE A 293 -0.09 -5.01 27.08
CA ILE A 293 0.81 -4.81 25.94
C ILE A 293 0.05 -4.27 24.74
N GLN A 294 0.59 -3.24 24.10
CA GLN A 294 0.13 -2.76 22.79
C GLN A 294 1.34 -2.45 21.90
N PHE A 295 1.10 -2.32 20.60
CA PHE A 295 2.13 -2.02 19.60
C PHE A 295 1.68 -0.90 18.67
N ALA A 296 2.56 0.07 18.42
CA ALA A 296 2.32 1.13 17.44
C ALA A 296 3.63 1.84 17.07
N ASP A 297 3.78 2.35 15.84
CA ASP A 297 4.88 3.27 15.52
C ASP A 297 4.54 4.66 16.10
N LEU A 298 5.26 5.07 17.14
CA LEU A 298 5.07 6.37 17.79
C LEU A 298 6.01 7.44 17.23
N ASN A 299 6.99 7.05 16.40
CA ASN A 299 8.15 7.85 16.06
C ASN A 299 8.25 8.22 14.57
N GLY A 300 7.65 7.41 13.69
CA GLY A 300 7.57 7.58 12.24
C GLY A 300 8.68 6.86 11.47
N ASP A 301 9.30 5.81 12.03
CA ASP A 301 10.33 4.99 11.38
C ASP A 301 9.82 3.66 10.79
N ARG A 302 8.50 3.45 10.87
CA ARG A 302 7.70 2.28 10.47
C ARG A 302 7.80 1.05 11.37
N LYS A 303 8.59 1.09 12.45
CA LYS A 303 8.69 -0.05 13.35
C LYS A 303 7.80 0.18 14.55
N ALA A 304 6.87 -0.74 14.78
CA ALA A 304 6.04 -0.66 15.95
C ALA A 304 6.90 -0.76 17.22
N GLU A 305 6.71 0.22 18.10
CA GLU A 305 7.20 0.19 19.45
C GLU A 305 6.33 -0.68 20.35
N ILE A 306 6.95 -1.26 21.38
CA ILE A 306 6.23 -1.94 22.45
C ILE A 306 5.78 -0.92 23.50
N ILE A 307 4.51 -1.01 23.86
CA ILE A 307 3.85 -0.12 24.80
C ILE A 307 3.35 -0.97 25.98
N LYS A 308 3.56 -0.48 27.20
CA LYS A 308 2.98 -1.01 28.43
C LYS A 308 2.03 -0.01 29.06
N VAL A 309 0.81 -0.44 29.35
CA VAL A 309 -0.18 0.35 30.08
C VAL A 309 -0.21 -0.15 31.53
N GLY A 310 0.16 0.70 32.47
CA GLY A 310 0.23 0.33 33.90
C GLY A 310 -1.08 0.56 34.64
N ASP A 311 -1.35 -0.25 35.67
CA ASP A 311 -2.48 -0.08 36.62
C ASP A 311 -2.43 1.27 37.37
N ASP A 312 -1.28 1.93 37.38
CA ASP A 312 -1.06 3.27 37.94
C ASP A 312 -1.48 4.41 36.97
N GLY A 313 -1.98 4.05 35.78
CA GLY A 313 -2.41 4.96 34.74
C GLY A 313 -1.30 5.46 33.82
N ASN A 314 -0.05 5.01 33.99
CA ASN A 314 1.08 5.42 33.15
C ASN A 314 1.17 4.56 31.88
N VAL A 315 1.34 5.21 30.74
CA VAL A 315 1.67 4.55 29.46
C VAL A 315 3.17 4.70 29.22
N ILE A 316 3.90 3.58 29.24
CA ILE A 316 5.35 3.53 29.01
C ILE A 316 5.59 2.88 27.64
N ALA A 317 6.39 3.51 26.78
CA ALA A 317 6.80 2.92 25.51
C ALA A 317 8.32 2.70 25.45
N TRP A 318 8.78 1.73 24.65
CA TRP A 318 10.20 1.48 24.37
C TRP A 318 10.47 1.44 22.86
N LYS A 319 11.46 2.22 22.40
CA LYS A 319 11.84 2.37 20.99
C LYS A 319 12.30 1.08 20.32
N ASN A 320 11.79 0.79 19.13
CA ASN A 320 12.18 -0.37 18.33
C ASN A 320 13.41 -0.07 17.45
N GLU A 321 14.58 0.05 18.08
CA GLU A 321 15.83 0.30 17.36
C GLU A 321 16.34 -0.96 16.63
N GLY A 322 15.92 -2.16 17.06
CA GLY A 322 16.43 -3.45 16.58
C GLY A 322 15.70 -4.08 15.39
N GLY A 323 14.50 -3.62 15.03
CA GLY A 323 13.64 -4.34 14.09
C GLY A 323 13.18 -5.69 14.65
N PHE A 324 13.08 -6.73 13.82
CA PHE A 324 12.75 -8.10 14.24
C PHE A 324 13.84 -8.83 15.08
N ALA A 325 14.84 -8.15 15.63
CA ALA A 325 15.91 -8.80 16.41
C ALA A 325 15.44 -9.37 17.76
N ASP A 326 16.21 -10.29 18.38
CA ASP A 326 16.00 -10.66 19.80
C ASP A 326 16.12 -9.41 20.68
N ARG A 327 15.11 -9.17 21.51
CA ARG A 327 14.96 -7.98 22.37
C ARG A 327 15.34 -6.69 21.63
N PRO A 328 14.53 -6.22 20.67
CA PRO A 328 14.92 -5.09 19.82
C PRO A 328 14.74 -3.73 20.51
N TYR A 329 13.95 -3.69 21.59
CA TYR A 329 13.52 -2.47 22.26
C TYR A 329 14.60 -1.83 23.13
N ARG A 330 14.74 -0.50 23.06
CA ARG A 330 15.81 0.28 23.72
C ARG A 330 15.24 1.38 24.60
N ALA A 331 15.54 2.66 24.30
CA ALA A 331 15.20 3.78 25.18
C ALA A 331 13.68 3.86 25.41
N SER A 332 13.28 4.19 26.65
CA SER A 332 11.88 4.28 27.06
C SER A 332 11.50 5.65 27.62
N ALA A 333 10.20 5.92 27.58
CA ALA A 333 9.59 7.11 28.18
C ALA A 333 8.18 6.79 28.67
N ILE A 334 7.71 7.52 29.69
CA ILE A 334 6.27 7.67 29.94
C ILE A 334 5.77 8.64 28.87
N ILE A 335 4.90 8.17 27.97
CA ILE A 335 4.38 8.96 26.85
C ILE A 335 3.03 9.61 27.16
N ALA A 336 2.24 8.98 28.05
CA ALA A 336 0.93 9.46 28.46
C ALA A 336 0.59 8.99 29.89
N THR A 337 -0.41 9.61 30.50
CA THR A 337 -0.90 9.33 31.86
C THR A 337 -2.42 9.39 31.89
N GLU A 338 -3.06 8.75 32.87
CA GLU A 338 -4.53 8.69 33.03
C GLU A 338 -5.25 7.77 32.02
N PHE A 339 -4.57 6.74 31.52
CA PHE A 339 -5.13 5.71 30.62
C PHE A 339 -5.17 4.34 31.32
N THR A 340 -6.09 3.47 30.91
CA THR A 340 -6.09 2.04 31.29
C THR A 340 -6.07 1.20 30.02
N ALA A 341 -5.62 -0.05 30.12
CA ALA A 341 -5.46 -0.90 28.94
C ALA A 341 -6.76 -1.04 28.13
N ASP A 342 -7.89 -1.21 28.83
CA ASP A 342 -9.21 -1.37 28.25
C ASP A 342 -9.69 -0.15 27.44
N ASN A 343 -9.21 1.08 27.74
CA ASN A 343 -9.73 2.30 27.10
C ASN A 343 -8.74 3.02 26.19
N VAL A 344 -7.50 2.54 26.07
CA VAL A 344 -6.46 3.17 25.26
C VAL A 344 -6.25 2.43 23.94
N HIS A 345 -6.17 3.20 22.85
CA HIS A 345 -5.89 2.70 21.52
C HIS A 345 -4.84 3.57 20.84
N PHE A 346 -4.09 2.98 19.91
CA PHE A 346 -3.12 3.69 19.07
C PHE A 346 -3.43 3.45 17.60
N GLY A 347 -3.18 4.45 16.77
CA GLY A 347 -3.29 4.35 15.32
C GLY A 347 -2.95 5.68 14.67
N ASP A 348 -2.38 5.68 13.46
CA ASP A 348 -2.20 6.94 12.73
C ASP A 348 -3.58 7.46 12.32
N LEU A 349 -4.05 8.54 12.93
CA LEU A 349 -5.37 9.12 12.64
C LEU A 349 -5.25 10.26 11.61
N ASN A 350 -4.04 10.70 11.27
CA ASN A 350 -3.81 11.94 10.54
C ASN A 350 -2.98 11.78 9.25
N GLY A 351 -2.32 10.63 9.06
CA GLY A 351 -1.52 10.27 7.89
C GLY A 351 -0.10 10.82 7.91
N ASP A 352 0.48 11.10 9.09
CA ASP A 352 1.87 11.59 9.22
C ASP A 352 2.89 10.50 9.62
N GLY A 353 2.46 9.25 9.65
CA GLY A 353 3.25 8.05 9.93
C GLY A 353 3.36 7.72 11.42
N LYS A 354 2.76 8.52 12.30
CA LYS A 354 2.85 8.33 13.75
C LYS A 354 1.48 8.02 14.34
N ALA A 355 1.44 7.03 15.20
CA ALA A 355 0.23 6.72 15.92
C ALA A 355 -0.14 7.83 16.91
N GLU A 356 -1.36 8.34 16.75
CA GLU A 356 -2.11 9.06 17.77
C GLU A 356 -2.44 8.13 18.95
N ILE A 357 -2.81 8.72 20.08
CA ILE A 357 -3.44 8.01 21.20
C ILE A 357 -4.92 8.38 21.28
N ALA A 358 -5.79 7.40 21.44
CA ALA A 358 -7.23 7.58 21.63
C ALA A 358 -7.70 6.97 22.95
N LYS A 359 -8.75 7.58 23.53
CA LYS A 359 -9.45 7.13 24.72
C LYS A 359 -10.95 7.02 24.47
N VAL A 360 -11.56 5.89 24.84
CA VAL A 360 -13.02 5.80 24.94
C VAL A 360 -13.47 6.17 26.36
N GLY A 361 -14.42 7.09 26.46
CA GLY A 361 -15.04 7.49 27.73
C GLY A 361 -16.31 6.69 28.04
N ASP A 362 -16.68 6.62 29.32
CA ASP A 362 -17.93 6.00 29.80
C ASP A 362 -19.21 6.66 29.24
N ASP A 363 -19.08 7.88 28.69
CA ASP A 363 -20.14 8.61 27.98
C ASP A 363 -20.27 8.21 26.50
N GLY A 364 -19.42 7.29 26.03
CA GLY A 364 -19.35 6.79 24.66
C GLY A 364 -18.66 7.73 23.68
N ASN A 365 -18.00 8.80 24.15
CA ASN A 365 -17.17 9.66 23.32
C ASN A 365 -15.78 9.04 23.13
N VAL A 366 -15.27 9.12 21.90
CA VAL A 366 -13.90 8.75 21.56
C VAL A 366 -13.10 10.04 21.43
N ILE A 367 -12.19 10.30 22.37
CA ILE A 367 -11.29 11.44 22.37
C ILE A 367 -9.94 10.97 21.86
N ALA A 368 -9.35 11.64 20.88
CA ALA A 368 -7.99 11.40 20.46
C ALA A 368 -7.08 12.60 20.74
N TRP A 369 -5.79 12.35 20.92
CA TRP A 369 -4.73 13.36 21.09
C TRP A 369 -3.65 13.17 20.02
N LYS A 370 -3.31 14.25 19.32
CA LYS A 370 -2.30 14.25 18.25
C LYS A 370 -0.91 13.90 18.79
N ASN A 371 -0.18 13.04 18.08
CA ASN A 371 1.23 12.75 18.34
C ASN A 371 2.14 13.86 17.76
N GLU A 372 2.48 14.86 18.58
CA GLU A 372 3.30 16.00 18.13
C GLU A 372 4.83 15.75 18.27
N GLY A 373 5.26 14.67 18.93
CA GLY A 373 6.64 14.51 19.40
C GLY A 373 7.14 13.09 19.71
N GLY A 374 6.31 12.06 19.55
CA GLY A 374 6.61 10.65 19.84
C GLY A 374 7.07 10.42 21.28
N PHE A 375 8.39 10.30 21.44
CA PHE A 375 9.04 10.08 22.75
C PHE A 375 9.39 11.36 23.50
N ALA A 376 8.94 12.53 23.02
CA ALA A 376 9.10 13.78 23.75
C ALA A 376 8.13 13.87 24.94
N SER A 377 8.52 14.62 25.97
CA SER A 377 7.61 15.04 27.04
C SER A 377 6.47 15.89 26.48
N ASP A 378 5.26 15.69 26.98
CA ASP A 378 4.03 16.36 26.55
C ASP A 378 3.71 16.19 25.05
N THR A 379 3.94 15.00 24.49
CA THR A 379 3.66 14.70 23.07
C THR A 379 2.19 14.86 22.68
N TYR A 380 1.26 14.61 23.61
CA TYR A 380 -0.19 14.53 23.37
C TYR A 380 -0.94 15.75 23.93
N ARG A 381 -0.82 16.92 23.26
CA ARG A 381 -1.41 18.19 23.73
C ARG A 381 -2.71 18.60 23.04
N THR A 382 -2.81 18.34 21.74
CA THR A 382 -3.95 18.76 20.91
C THR A 382 -4.96 17.63 20.81
N SER A 383 -6.22 17.83 21.24
CA SER A 383 -7.25 16.78 21.25
C SER A 383 -8.61 17.18 20.70
N HIS A 384 -9.32 16.18 20.18
CA HIS A 384 -10.67 16.29 19.64
C HIS A 384 -11.51 15.07 19.98
N ILE A 385 -12.82 15.25 20.09
CA ILE A 385 -13.78 14.13 19.98
C ILE A 385 -13.83 13.78 18.49
N ILE A 386 -13.44 12.55 18.17
CA ILE A 386 -13.37 12.05 16.78
C ILE A 386 -14.61 11.22 16.40
N ALA A 387 -15.22 10.56 17.39
CA ALA A 387 -16.42 9.73 17.24
C ALA A 387 -17.24 9.68 18.53
N THR A 388 -18.49 9.22 18.43
CA THR A 388 -19.42 9.02 19.55
C THR A 388 -20.16 7.68 19.40
N GLU A 389 -20.80 7.20 20.47
CA GLU A 389 -21.55 5.94 20.53
C GLU A 389 -20.69 4.66 20.47
N PHE A 390 -19.46 4.71 20.96
CA PHE A 390 -18.56 3.54 21.10
C PHE A 390 -18.41 3.09 22.56
N THR A 391 -17.92 1.88 22.77
CA THR A 391 -17.42 1.40 24.07
C THR A 391 -16.04 0.78 23.88
N ALA A 392 -15.25 0.69 24.96
CA ALA A 392 -13.96 -0.01 25.01
C ALA A 392 -14.01 -1.36 24.26
N ASP A 393 -15.02 -2.17 24.57
CA ASP A 393 -15.14 -3.54 24.05
C ASP A 393 -15.51 -3.62 22.56
N ASN A 394 -16.12 -2.56 21.96
CA ASN A 394 -16.64 -2.63 20.58
C ASN A 394 -15.87 -1.82 19.55
N ILE A 395 -14.91 -0.99 19.98
CA ILE A 395 -14.11 -0.15 19.09
C ILE A 395 -12.88 -0.91 18.59
N GLN A 396 -12.51 -0.72 17.32
CA GLN A 396 -11.23 -1.12 16.75
C GLN A 396 -10.71 -0.02 15.82
N PHE A 397 -9.39 0.03 15.60
CA PHE A 397 -8.74 0.97 14.68
C PHE A 397 -7.87 0.22 13.70
N ALA A 398 -8.05 0.44 12.39
CA ALA A 398 -7.22 -0.16 11.35
C ALA A 398 -7.30 0.65 10.05
N ASP A 399 -6.21 0.75 9.28
CA ASP A 399 -6.26 1.32 7.93
C ASP A 399 -6.87 0.28 6.99
N LEU A 400 -8.13 0.46 6.59
CA LEU A 400 -8.84 -0.51 5.76
C LEU A 400 -8.74 -0.18 4.26
N ASN A 401 -8.27 1.02 3.90
CA ASN A 401 -8.24 1.49 2.52
C ASN A 401 -6.82 1.70 1.95
N GLY A 402 -5.80 1.74 2.80
CA GLY A 402 -4.39 1.95 2.45
C GLY A 402 -4.03 3.42 2.18
N ASP A 403 -4.76 4.38 2.76
CA ASP A 403 -4.49 5.82 2.63
C ASP A 403 -3.67 6.42 3.78
N GLY A 404 -3.39 5.63 4.81
CA GLY A 404 -2.58 5.99 5.97
C GLY A 404 -3.32 6.55 7.16
N ARG A 405 -4.64 6.55 7.12
CA ARG A 405 -5.45 7.01 8.23
C ARG A 405 -6.31 5.86 8.71
N THR A 406 -6.02 5.40 9.90
CA THR A 406 -6.81 4.38 10.58
C THR A 406 -8.28 4.77 10.63
N GLU A 407 -9.11 3.83 10.21
CA GLU A 407 -10.55 3.88 10.32
C GLU A 407 -11.03 3.38 11.66
N ILE A 408 -12.13 3.97 12.14
CA ILE A 408 -12.84 3.48 13.31
C ILE A 408 -13.82 2.39 12.90
N ILE A 409 -13.78 1.29 13.64
CA ILE A 409 -14.57 0.09 13.42
C ILE A 409 -15.40 -0.18 14.66
N LYS A 410 -16.64 -0.60 14.47
CA LYS A 410 -17.54 -1.10 15.51
C LYS A 410 -17.83 -2.57 15.26
N VAL A 411 -17.53 -3.40 16.24
CA VAL A 411 -17.89 -4.83 16.24
C VAL A 411 -19.13 -5.01 17.11
N GLY A 412 -20.25 -5.41 16.51
CA GLY A 412 -21.53 -5.56 17.20
C GLY A 412 -21.73 -6.96 17.80
N ASP A 413 -22.46 -7.03 18.91
CA ASP A 413 -22.91 -8.29 19.54
C ASP A 413 -23.79 -9.15 18.62
N ASP A 414 -24.34 -8.55 17.56
CA ASP A 414 -25.12 -9.21 16.50
C ASP A 414 -24.24 -9.90 15.44
N GLY A 415 -22.92 -9.82 15.58
CA GLY A 415 -21.94 -10.40 14.68
C GLY A 415 -21.54 -9.50 13.51
N ASN A 416 -22.06 -8.27 13.42
CA ASN A 416 -21.79 -7.35 12.32
C ASN A 416 -20.58 -6.46 12.61
N VAL A 417 -19.71 -6.30 11.61
CA VAL A 417 -18.55 -5.40 11.67
C VAL A 417 -18.80 -4.21 10.75
N ILE A 418 -18.98 -3.04 11.34
CA ILE A 418 -19.24 -1.78 10.63
C ILE A 418 -18.01 -0.89 10.75
N ALA A 419 -17.53 -0.32 9.65
CA ALA A 419 -16.38 0.57 9.65
C ALA A 419 -16.70 1.92 8.99
N TRP A 420 -16.18 3.01 9.55
CA TRP A 420 -16.36 4.38 9.08
C TRP A 420 -15.04 4.94 8.55
N ARG A 421 -15.09 5.56 7.37
CA ARG A 421 -13.92 6.18 6.71
C ARG A 421 -13.36 7.38 7.46
N ASN A 422 -12.03 7.48 7.50
CA ASN A 422 -11.31 8.63 8.05
C ASN A 422 -11.03 9.68 6.97
N ASP A 423 -12.07 10.22 6.34
CA ASP A 423 -11.89 11.11 5.19
C ASP A 423 -11.16 12.43 5.53
N ASN A 424 -11.18 12.88 6.80
CA ASN A 424 -10.68 14.20 7.23
C ASN A 424 -9.52 14.14 8.23
N GLY A 425 -8.95 12.96 8.48
CA GLY A 425 -7.90 12.76 9.48
C GLY A 425 -8.36 13.14 10.90
N PHE A 426 -7.47 13.79 11.66
CA PHE A 426 -7.70 14.21 13.05
C PHE A 426 -8.78 15.30 13.26
N ALA A 427 -9.66 15.58 12.29
CA ALA A 427 -10.72 16.57 12.44
C ALA A 427 -11.88 16.08 13.35
N PRO A 428 -12.59 16.98 14.07
CA PRO A 428 -13.80 16.61 14.79
C PRO A 428 -14.87 15.99 13.87
N ASP A 429 -15.55 14.95 14.38
CA ASP A 429 -16.57 14.18 13.68
C ASP A 429 -16.13 13.68 12.28
N THR A 430 -14.87 13.20 12.14
CA THR A 430 -14.31 12.76 10.84
C THR A 430 -15.07 11.56 10.24
N TYR A 431 -15.57 10.67 11.10
CA TYR A 431 -16.15 9.36 10.76
C TYR A 431 -17.63 9.43 10.39
N ARG A 432 -17.95 9.74 9.12
CA ARG A 432 -19.34 9.95 8.67
C ARG A 432 -19.89 8.93 7.69
N THR A 433 -19.03 8.25 6.93
CA THR A 433 -19.43 7.30 5.89
C THR A 433 -19.09 5.89 6.33
N SER A 434 -20.11 5.08 6.65
CA SER A 434 -19.93 3.69 7.09
C SER A 434 -20.31 2.64 6.05
N ASN A 435 -19.70 1.46 6.19
CA ASN A 435 -20.07 0.25 5.45
C ASN A 435 -20.06 -0.96 6.41
N LEU A 436 -20.93 -1.94 6.14
CA LEU A 436 -20.79 -3.29 6.71
C LEU A 436 -19.66 -4.00 5.96
N ILE A 437 -18.57 -4.32 6.65
CA ILE A 437 -17.36 -4.90 6.04
C ILE A 437 -17.25 -6.42 6.26
N ALA A 438 -17.78 -6.93 7.37
CA ALA A 438 -17.79 -8.36 7.71
C ALA A 438 -18.99 -8.74 8.58
N THR A 439 -19.27 -10.03 8.68
CA THR A 439 -20.32 -10.66 9.50
C THR A 439 -19.80 -11.94 10.14
N GLU A 440 -20.42 -12.39 11.24
CA GLU A 440 -20.03 -13.59 12.01
C GLU A 440 -18.76 -13.41 12.88
N PHE A 441 -18.44 -12.17 13.25
CA PHE A 441 -17.31 -11.79 14.10
C PHE A 441 -17.78 -11.09 15.37
N THR A 442 -17.09 -11.33 16.49
CA THR A 442 -17.31 -10.64 17.77
C THR A 442 -16.00 -10.00 18.22
N ALA A 443 -16.05 -9.03 19.14
CA ALA A 443 -14.86 -8.36 19.66
C ALA A 443 -13.80 -9.37 20.15
N ASP A 444 -14.24 -10.40 20.89
CA ASP A 444 -13.41 -11.48 21.43
C ASP A 444 -12.75 -12.39 20.38
N ASN A 445 -13.08 -12.29 19.08
CA ASN A 445 -12.55 -13.20 18.06
C ASN A 445 -12.02 -12.54 16.78
N ILE A 446 -12.27 -11.25 16.54
CA ILE A 446 -11.72 -10.54 15.40
C ILE A 446 -10.42 -9.83 15.77
N GLN A 447 -9.43 -9.95 14.90
CA GLN A 447 -8.16 -9.24 14.97
C GLN A 447 -7.96 -8.48 13.66
N PHE A 448 -7.56 -7.21 13.71
CA PHE A 448 -7.20 -6.43 12.52
C PHE A 448 -5.68 -6.46 12.34
N ALA A 449 -5.24 -6.94 11.19
CA ALA A 449 -3.94 -7.60 11.05
C ALA A 449 -3.19 -7.24 9.77
#